data_AF-A0A961GVI9-F1
#
_entry.id   AF-A0A961GVI9-F1
#
_cell.length_a   1.000
_cell.length_b   1.000
_cell.length_c   1.000
_cell.angle_alpha   90.00
_cell.angle_beta   90.00
_cell.angle_gamma   90.00
#
_symmetry.space_group_name_H-M   'P 1'
#
loop_
_entity.id
_entity.type
_entity.pdbx_description
1 polymer ?
#
loop_
_entity_poly.entity_id
_entity_poly.type
_entity_poly.pdbx_seq_one_letter_code
_entity_poly.pdbx_strand_id
1 'polypeptide(L)'
;MTTNQSGSTPTSRSAVRAAAAGAAGICMGFAGMQVALAAGAPLGQHVWGGTQDRVLSGDMRIVSCGAAVVLTAMAATIARRGGLLGHQARWLAPATWGIAGYMALNTLGNLTSSSPVERYGFAAATAVVSGLTTFVALSTRGE
;
A
#
# COMPACT_ATOMS: atom_id res chain seq x y z
N MET A 1 -23.52 -17.26 -32.42
CA MET A 1 -22.41 -17.49 -31.49
C MET A 1 -22.31 -16.28 -30.58
N THR A 2 -23.10 -16.26 -29.51
CA THR A 2 -23.26 -15.13 -28.59
C THR A 2 -22.13 -15.17 -27.56
N THR A 3 -21.16 -14.26 -27.69
CA THR A 3 -20.16 -14.02 -26.66
C THR A 3 -20.87 -13.44 -25.43
N ASN A 4 -20.95 -14.26 -24.39
CA ASN A 4 -21.55 -13.94 -23.11
C ASN A 4 -20.69 -12.86 -22.42
N GLN A 5 -21.08 -11.58 -22.57
CA GLN A 5 -20.52 -10.50 -21.78
C GLN A 5 -21.07 -10.62 -20.35
N SER A 6 -20.33 -11.32 -19.48
CA SER A 6 -20.59 -11.33 -18.05
C SER A 6 -20.26 -9.95 -17.47
N GLY A 7 -21.18 -9.01 -17.63
CA GLY A 7 -21.10 -7.69 -17.01
C GLY A 7 -21.07 -7.85 -15.50
N SER A 8 -19.92 -7.59 -14.89
CA SER A 8 -19.79 -7.48 -13.43
C SER A 8 -20.92 -6.60 -12.87
N THR A 9 -21.71 -7.13 -11.93
CA THR A 9 -22.82 -6.40 -11.30
C THR A 9 -22.31 -5.07 -10.71
N PRO A 10 -23.09 -3.99 -10.74
CA PRO A 10 -22.67 -2.68 -10.23
C PRO A 10 -22.06 -2.74 -8.82
N THR A 11 -22.62 -3.59 -7.96
CA THR A 11 -22.13 -3.88 -6.59
C THR A 11 -20.70 -4.40 -6.56
N SER A 12 -20.32 -5.28 -7.50
CA SER A 12 -18.97 -5.84 -7.59
C SER A 12 -17.93 -4.77 -7.96
N ARG A 13 -18.26 -3.89 -8.92
CA ARG A 13 -17.37 -2.78 -9.30
C ARG A 13 -17.21 -1.75 -8.19
N SER A 14 -18.29 -1.42 -7.48
CA SER A 14 -18.24 -0.53 -6.31
C SER A 14 -17.37 -1.11 -5.20
N ALA A 15 -17.44 -2.42 -4.93
CA ALA A 15 -16.61 -3.09 -3.94
C ALA A 15 -15.11 -3.04 -4.31
N VAL A 16 -14.76 -3.30 -5.57
CA VAL A 16 -13.36 -3.20 -6.05
C VAL A 16 -12.83 -1.77 -5.91
N ARG A 17 -13.62 -0.77 -6.29
CA ARG A 17 -13.26 0.65 -6.14
C ARG A 17 -13.05 1.03 -4.67
N ALA A 18 -13.93 0.58 -3.78
CA ALA A 18 -13.81 0.83 -2.35
C ALA A 18 -12.56 0.16 -1.75
N ALA A 19 -12.29 -1.10 -2.10
CA ALA A 19 -11.09 -1.81 -1.67
C ALA A 19 -9.81 -1.11 -2.16
N ALA A 20 -9.78 -0.70 -3.44
CA ALA A 20 -8.66 0.03 -4.00
C ALA A 20 -8.46 1.40 -3.32
N ALA A 21 -9.54 2.12 -3.03
CA ALA A 21 -9.49 3.41 -2.34
C ALA A 21 -8.96 3.24 -0.91
N GLY A 22 -9.42 2.22 -0.19
CA GLY A 22 -8.95 1.91 1.17
C GLY A 22 -7.47 1.57 1.19
N ALA A 23 -7.02 0.66 0.33
CA ALA A 23 -5.61 0.27 0.24
C ALA A 23 -4.72 1.44 -0.18
N ALA A 24 -5.09 2.17 -1.23
CA ALA A 24 -4.34 3.34 -1.70
C ALA A 24 -4.31 4.46 -0.64
N GLY A 25 -5.41 4.69 0.06
CA GLY A 25 -5.50 5.68 1.13
C GLY A 25 -4.56 5.37 2.30
N ILE A 26 -4.49 4.11 2.73
CA ILE A 26 -3.54 3.67 3.76
C ILE A 26 -2.09 3.85 3.27
N CYS A 27 -1.77 3.46 2.04
CA CYS A 27 -0.45 3.70 1.45
C CYS A 27 -0.09 5.20 1.42
N MET A 28 -1.04 6.07 1.09
CA MET A 28 -0.84 7.52 1.11
C MET A 28 -0.65 8.08 2.53
N GLY A 29 -1.34 7.52 3.53
CA GLY A 29 -1.10 7.83 4.93
C GLY A 29 0.33 7.50 5.36
N PHE A 30 0.83 6.32 4.98
CA PHE A 30 2.23 5.94 5.20
C PHE A 30 3.20 6.84 4.43
N ALA A 31 2.89 7.21 3.19
CA ALA A 31 3.70 8.13 2.41
C ALA A 31 3.81 9.51 3.08
N GLY A 32 2.69 10.04 3.59
CA GLY A 32 2.66 11.28 4.35
C GLY A 32 3.51 11.24 5.62
N MET A 33 3.45 10.11 6.36
CA MET A 33 4.34 9.89 7.51
C MET A 33 5.82 9.87 7.09
N GLN A 34 6.17 9.23 5.97
CA GLN A 34 7.54 9.22 5.47
C GLN A 34 8.03 10.60 5.02
N VAL A 35 7.17 11.41 4.41
CA VAL A 35 7.48 12.82 4.11
C VAL A 35 7.72 13.62 5.39
N ALA A 36 6.88 13.44 6.41
CA ALA A 36 7.06 14.09 7.71
C ALA A 36 8.38 13.70 8.37
N LEU A 37 8.75 12.41 8.34
CA LEU A 37 10.02 11.91 8.85
C LEU A 37 11.22 12.51 8.10
N ALA A 38 11.15 12.59 6.77
CA ALA A 38 12.17 13.25 5.96
C ALA A 38 12.31 14.75 6.29
N ALA A 39 11.19 15.43 6.53
CA ALA A 39 11.15 16.82 6.98
C ALA A 39 11.71 17.01 8.41
N GLY A 40 11.87 15.93 9.19
CA GLY A 40 12.43 15.96 10.54
C GLY A 40 11.39 15.91 11.65
N ALA A 41 10.20 15.37 11.38
CA ALA A 41 9.21 15.13 12.41
C ALA A 41 9.79 14.22 13.51
N PRO A 42 9.45 14.48 14.79
CA PRO A 42 10.02 13.78 15.94
C PRO A 42 9.38 12.40 16.19
N LEU A 43 9.24 11.60 15.12
CA LEU A 43 8.58 10.29 15.10
C LEU A 43 9.55 9.13 14.84
N GLY A 44 10.85 9.42 14.75
CA GLY A 44 11.88 8.45 14.36
C GLY A 44 11.94 7.21 15.23
N GLN A 45 11.75 7.38 16.54
CA GLN A 45 11.74 6.29 17.52
C GLN A 45 10.64 5.23 17.31
N HIS A 46 9.65 5.49 16.44
CA HIS A 46 8.55 4.56 16.15
C HIS A 46 8.68 3.89 14.78
N VAL A 47 9.73 4.21 14.03
CA VAL A 47 9.96 3.70 12.68
C VAL A 47 11.32 3.00 12.61
N TRP A 48 11.47 2.11 11.62
CA TRP A 48 12.69 1.34 11.39
C TRP A 48 13.12 0.49 12.60
N GLY A 49 12.18 -0.21 13.23
CA GLY A 49 12.44 -1.11 14.36
C GLY A 49 12.57 -0.40 15.70
N GLY A 50 12.28 0.90 15.76
CA GLY A 50 12.45 1.73 16.96
C GLY A 50 13.90 1.97 17.37
N THR A 51 14.84 1.82 16.43
CA THR A 51 16.29 1.98 16.66
C THR A 51 16.78 3.41 16.39
N GLN A 52 15.92 4.24 15.80
CA GLN A 52 16.30 5.58 15.35
C GLN A 52 16.09 6.62 16.44
N ASP A 53 16.90 7.67 16.38
CA ASP A 53 16.69 8.87 17.19
C ASP A 53 15.30 9.46 16.94
N ARG A 54 14.83 10.27 17.90
CA ARG A 54 13.53 10.95 17.79
C ARG A 54 13.38 11.69 16.46
N VAL A 55 14.45 12.30 15.96
CA VAL A 55 14.55 12.93 14.64
C VAL A 55 15.54 12.12 13.80
N LEU A 56 15.17 11.74 12.58
CA LEU A 56 16.03 10.95 11.70
C LEU A 56 17.33 11.69 11.35
N SER A 57 18.41 10.91 11.29
CA SER A 57 19.68 11.31 10.69
C SER A 57 19.51 11.66 9.21
N GLY A 58 20.46 12.41 8.65
CA GLY A 58 20.41 12.85 7.24
C GLY A 58 20.18 11.68 6.27
N ASP A 59 20.91 10.58 6.45
CA ASP A 59 20.82 9.40 5.60
C ASP A 59 19.43 8.75 5.69
N MET A 60 18.88 8.61 6.89
CA MET A 60 17.56 8.02 7.07
C MET A 60 16.44 8.91 6.52
N ARG A 61 16.61 10.23 6.51
CA ARG A 61 15.66 11.13 5.83
C ARG A 61 15.61 10.86 4.33
N ILE A 62 16.75 10.58 3.70
CA ILE A 62 16.81 10.21 2.28
C ILE A 62 16.09 8.88 2.04
N VAL A 63 16.30 7.89 2.93
CA VAL A 63 15.59 6.62 2.88
C VAL A 63 14.07 6.83 3.03
N SER A 64 13.64 7.69 3.95
CA SER A 64 12.23 8.07 4.10
C SER A 64 11.66 8.78 2.87
N CYS A 65 12.41 9.66 2.20
CA CYS A 65 12.01 10.22 0.91
C CYS A 65 11.77 9.12 -0.14
N GLY A 66 12.71 8.18 -0.27
CA GLY A 66 12.57 7.04 -1.19
C GLY A 66 11.34 6.18 -0.87
N ALA A 67 11.12 5.90 0.42
CA ALA A 67 9.95 5.15 0.87
C ALA A 67 8.63 5.87 0.57
N ALA A 68 8.58 7.20 0.73
CA ALA A 68 7.41 8.00 0.36
C ALA A 68 7.08 7.86 -1.13
N VAL A 69 8.10 7.98 -2.01
CA VAL A 69 7.94 7.82 -3.46
C VAL A 69 7.40 6.44 -3.81
N VAL A 70 7.97 5.39 -3.22
CA VAL A 70 7.54 4.00 -3.44
C VAL A 70 6.08 3.82 -2.99
N LEU A 71 5.72 4.28 -1.79
CA LEU A 71 4.36 4.16 -1.25
C LEU A 71 3.34 4.91 -2.11
N THR A 72 3.67 6.11 -2.60
CA THR A 72 2.82 6.86 -3.53
C THR A 72 2.66 6.13 -4.86
N ALA A 73 3.73 5.54 -5.40
CA ALA A 73 3.66 4.74 -6.63
C ALA A 73 2.80 3.48 -6.45
N MET A 74 2.89 2.83 -5.29
CA MET A 74 2.02 1.69 -4.93
C MET A 74 0.56 2.12 -4.84
N ALA A 75 0.25 3.22 -4.15
CA ALA A 75 -1.09 3.77 -4.03
C ALA A 75 -1.69 4.08 -5.42
N ALA A 76 -0.92 4.75 -6.28
CA ALA A 76 -1.34 5.04 -7.65
C ALA A 76 -1.59 3.76 -8.46
N THR A 77 -0.73 2.75 -8.33
CA THR A 77 -0.88 1.46 -9.03
C THR A 77 -2.17 0.75 -8.60
N ILE A 78 -2.44 0.67 -7.29
CA ILE A 78 -3.66 0.06 -6.74
C ILE A 78 -4.90 0.83 -7.20
N ALA A 79 -4.87 2.16 -7.11
CA ALA A 79 -5.98 3.01 -7.52
C ALA A 79 -6.28 2.90 -9.04
N ARG A 80 -5.25 2.80 -9.89
CA ARG A 80 -5.42 2.53 -11.33
C ARG A 80 -6.02 1.15 -11.58
N ARG A 81 -5.53 0.11 -10.91
CA ARG A 81 -6.06 -1.25 -11.06
C ARG A 81 -7.51 -1.37 -10.59
N GLY A 82 -7.89 -0.61 -9.56
CA GLY A 82 -9.26 -0.52 -9.08
C GLY A 82 -10.18 0.41 -9.88
N GLY A 83 -9.72 1.00 -10.99
CA GLY A 83 -10.53 1.89 -11.83
C GLY A 83 -10.83 3.26 -11.22
N LEU A 84 -10.03 3.71 -10.25
CA LEU A 84 -10.14 5.05 -9.65
C LEU A 84 -9.36 6.10 -10.44
N LEU A 85 -8.28 5.68 -11.12
CA LEU A 85 -7.39 6.57 -11.86
C LEU A 85 -7.16 6.04 -13.28
N GLY A 86 -7.40 6.89 -14.29
CA GLY A 86 -6.88 6.79 -15.66
C GLY A 86 -6.88 5.41 -16.34
N HIS A 87 -6.02 5.28 -17.36
CA HIS A 87 -5.98 4.10 -18.23
C HIS A 87 -5.33 2.87 -17.55
N GLN A 88 -5.96 1.71 -17.75
CA GLN A 88 -5.49 0.39 -17.35
C GLN A 88 -4.38 -0.09 -18.30
N ALA A 89 -3.23 -0.48 -17.75
CA ALA A 89 -2.14 -1.05 -18.52
C ALA A 89 -1.86 -2.50 -18.07
N ARG A 90 -1.50 -3.38 -19.02
CA ARG A 90 -1.21 -4.81 -18.76
C ARG A 90 -0.18 -5.07 -17.65
N TRP A 91 0.77 -4.15 -17.45
CA TRP A 91 1.79 -4.27 -16.41
C TRP A 91 1.26 -4.02 -14.99
N LEU A 92 0.08 -3.38 -14.86
CA LEU A 92 -0.54 -3.14 -13.55
C LEU A 92 -0.92 -4.45 -12.86
N ALA A 93 -1.35 -5.47 -13.60
CA ALA A 93 -1.75 -6.75 -13.02
C ALA A 93 -0.62 -7.45 -12.24
N PRO A 94 0.56 -7.74 -12.84
CA PRO A 94 1.68 -8.30 -12.08
C PRO A 94 2.21 -7.32 -11.01
N ALA A 95 2.17 -6.01 -11.25
CA ALA A 95 2.58 -5.02 -10.24
C ALA A 95 1.67 -5.05 -9.00
N THR A 96 0.35 -5.14 -9.15
CA THR A 96 -0.59 -5.24 -8.03
C THR A 96 -0.36 -6.52 -7.22
N TRP A 97 -0.06 -7.66 -7.87
CA TRP A 97 0.35 -8.89 -7.17
C TRP A 97 1.68 -8.72 -6.43
N GLY A 98 2.66 -8.07 -7.05
CA GLY A 98 3.93 -7.73 -6.41
C GLY A 98 3.74 -6.87 -5.15
N ILE A 99 2.86 -5.87 -5.22
CA ILE A 99 2.52 -5.00 -4.07
C ILE A 99 1.85 -5.81 -2.96
N ALA A 100 0.87 -6.66 -3.29
CA ALA A 100 0.22 -7.52 -2.30
C ALA A 100 1.24 -8.43 -1.58
N GLY A 101 2.13 -9.09 -2.34
CA GLY A 101 3.20 -9.92 -1.78
C GLY A 101 4.18 -9.12 -0.93
N TYR A 102 4.63 -7.97 -1.40
CA TYR A 102 5.50 -7.08 -0.64
C TYR A 102 4.87 -6.63 0.69
N MET A 103 3.57 -6.28 0.69
CA MET A 103 2.86 -5.87 1.91
C MET A 103 2.63 -7.03 2.87
N ALA A 104 2.46 -8.25 2.36
CA ALA A 104 2.46 -9.45 3.20
C ALA A 104 3.81 -9.64 3.90
N LEU A 105 4.93 -9.52 3.16
CA LEU A 105 6.27 -9.59 3.75
C LEU A 105 6.53 -8.45 4.74
N ASN A 106 6.09 -7.23 4.42
CA ASN A 106 6.20 -6.07 5.30
C ASN A 106 5.43 -6.29 6.61
N THR A 107 4.24 -6.89 6.53
CA THR A 107 3.45 -7.29 7.70
C THR A 107 4.22 -8.24 8.61
N LEU A 108 4.86 -9.27 8.05
CA LEU A 108 5.69 -10.20 8.82
C LEU A 108 6.86 -9.48 9.49
N GLY A 109 7.53 -8.57 8.76
CA GLY A 109 8.58 -7.73 9.32
C GLY A 109 8.09 -6.88 10.50
N ASN A 110 6.95 -6.20 10.34
CA ASN A 110 6.36 -5.38 11.40
C ASN A 110 5.99 -6.22 12.64
N LEU A 111 5.42 -7.42 12.46
CA LEU A 111 5.10 -8.32 13.58
C LEU A 111 6.32 -8.71 14.41
N THR A 112 7.49 -8.82 13.78
CA THR A 112 8.75 -9.12 14.49
C THR A 112 9.35 -7.91 15.22
N SER A 113 8.88 -6.69 14.95
CA SER A 113 9.42 -5.48 15.58
C SER A 113 9.23 -5.48 17.10
N SER A 114 10.19 -4.87 17.81
CA SER A 114 10.14 -4.66 19.26
C SER A 114 9.24 -3.48 19.65
N SER A 115 8.92 -2.57 18.71
CA SER A 115 8.06 -1.42 18.94
C SER A 115 6.58 -1.84 18.92
N PRO A 116 5.77 -1.53 19.95
CA PRO A 116 4.33 -1.84 19.93
C PRO A 116 3.59 -1.16 18.78
N VAL A 117 4.02 0.05 18.39
CA VAL A 117 3.41 0.80 17.29
C VAL A 117 3.63 0.08 15.96
N GLU A 118 4.84 -0.41 15.72
CA GLU A 118 5.14 -1.16 14.49
C GLU A 118 4.46 -2.53 14.51
N ARG A 119 4.58 -3.26 15.63
CA ARG A 119 4.05 -4.61 15.77
C ARG A 119 2.54 -4.69 15.62
N TYR A 120 1.80 -3.75 16.19
CA TYR A 120 0.34 -3.81 16.15
C TYR A 120 -0.25 -2.84 15.12
N GLY A 121 0.21 -1.58 15.12
CA GLY A 121 -0.31 -0.55 14.22
C GLY A 121 0.10 -0.80 12.77
N PHE A 122 1.42 -0.87 12.51
CA PHE A 122 1.90 -1.01 11.13
C PHE A 122 1.60 -2.40 10.57
N ALA A 123 1.77 -3.46 11.36
CA ALA A 123 1.41 -4.81 10.91
C ALA A 123 -0.07 -4.92 10.52
N ALA A 124 -0.99 -4.40 11.34
CA ALA A 124 -2.41 -4.43 11.01
C ALA A 124 -2.70 -3.62 9.73
N ALA A 125 -2.13 -2.42 9.60
CA ALA A 125 -2.33 -1.59 8.42
C ALA A 125 -1.76 -2.25 7.14
N THR A 126 -0.56 -2.82 7.20
CA THR A 126 0.04 -3.51 6.04
C THR A 126 -0.68 -4.81 5.70
N ALA A 127 -1.24 -5.51 6.70
CA ALA A 127 -2.08 -6.68 6.49
C ALA A 127 -3.37 -6.30 5.75
N VAL A 128 -4.03 -5.21 6.17
CA VAL A 128 -5.22 -4.68 5.51
C VAL A 128 -4.90 -4.29 4.06
N VAL A 129 -3.81 -3.57 3.82
CA VAL A 129 -3.37 -3.23 2.46
C VAL A 129 -3.13 -4.48 1.63
N SER A 130 -2.44 -5.48 2.17
CA SER A 130 -2.18 -6.76 1.49
C SER A 130 -3.47 -7.48 1.10
N GLY A 131 -4.41 -7.62 2.03
CA GLY A 131 -5.70 -8.27 1.80
C GLY A 131 -6.56 -7.54 0.77
N LEU A 132 -6.71 -6.22 0.91
CA LEU A 132 -7.47 -5.40 -0.03
C LEU A 132 -6.83 -5.39 -1.43
N THR A 133 -5.50 -5.30 -1.52
CA THR A 133 -4.78 -5.34 -2.79
C THR A 133 -4.91 -6.71 -3.45
N THR A 134 -4.86 -7.79 -2.67
CA THR A 134 -5.12 -9.15 -3.15
C THR A 134 -6.55 -9.28 -3.69
N PHE A 135 -7.54 -8.75 -2.97
CA PHE A 135 -8.93 -8.73 -3.44
C PHE A 135 -9.07 -7.99 -4.77
N VAL A 136 -8.52 -6.78 -4.89
CA VAL A 136 -8.50 -6.01 -6.15
C VAL A 136 -7.82 -6.82 -7.26
N ALA A 137 -6.68 -7.45 -6.96
CA ALA A 137 -5.93 -8.24 -7.92
C ALA A 137 -6.72 -9.47 -8.40
N LEU A 138 -7.48 -10.12 -7.52
CA LEU A 138 -8.35 -11.27 -7.83
C LEU A 138 -9.57 -10.85 -8.66
N SER A 139 -10.25 -9.78 -8.26
CA SER A 139 -11.48 -9.31 -8.90
C SER A 139 -11.27 -8.71 -10.29
N THR A 140 -10.04 -8.32 -10.62
CA THR A 140 -9.68 -7.73 -11.93
C THR A 140 -8.96 -8.70 -12.85
N ARG A 141 -8.77 -9.98 -12.47
CA ARG A 141 -7.98 -10.96 -13.28
C ARG A 141 -8.49 -11.20 -14.70
N GLY A 142 -9.74 -10.87 -14.99
CA GLY A 142 -10.37 -11.03 -16.31
C GLY A 142 -10.41 -9.76 -17.18
N GLU A 143 -9.88 -8.63 -16.69
CA GLU A 143 -9.75 -7.35 -17.43
C GLU A 143 -8.30 -7.11 -17.88
#